data_AF-A0A7S0PQ33-F1
#
_entry.id   AF-A0A7S0PQ33-F1
#
_cell.length_a   1.000
_cell.length_b   1.000
_cell.length_c   1.000
_cell.angle_alpha   90.00
_cell.angle_beta   90.00
_cell.angle_gamma   90.00
#
_symmetry.space_group_name_H-M   'P 1'
#
loop_
_entity.id
_entity.type
_entity.pdbx_description
1 polymer ?
#
loop_
_entity_poly.entity_id
_entity_poly.type
_entity_poly.pdbx_seq_one_letter_code
_entity_poly.pdbx_strand_id
1 'polypeptide(L)'
;MPLTRAPGVAFRTALATALHTKRSHTPQRSSVRASSTPSSRRSGAAGVLGRRLRVSLVALLACSAMRSGADASGGAGGDLGNYASRRDAYPGTATERMMNGRARAAALSARELDGDWSSEVRPALLRAAGLIDLGNDVPPGRGNTQHCFNDFNHVDATTMTLEHSDNNNEGQVAGIAFNNPLGVGIRAARDPTMGEGGSWCTCILGSGQEPPKDVAHVQFKSKIAWKLVWVPGPEKDFRSFVLVDDAGELLAKGTPSGSGMPSVMERKQNYEVVRGGRYAVEADKLSGGGVSEF
;
A
#
# COMPACT_ATOMS: atom_id res chain seq x y z
N MET A 1 84.47 -19.23 0.63
CA MET A 1 85.23 -18.20 1.37
C MET A 1 84.77 -16.82 0.90
N PRO A 2 84.67 -15.81 1.76
CA PRO A 2 84.00 -15.70 3.08
C PRO A 2 82.76 -14.75 2.98
N LEU A 3 81.68 -14.90 3.75
CA LEU A 3 81.46 -14.48 5.15
C LEU A 3 81.86 -13.03 5.46
N THR A 4 80.88 -12.16 5.74
CA THR A 4 80.94 -11.24 6.89
C THR A 4 79.55 -10.92 7.45
N ARG A 5 79.55 -10.79 8.78
CA ARG A 5 78.44 -10.75 9.75
C ARG A 5 77.89 -9.33 9.96
N ALA A 6 76.61 -9.30 10.36
CA ALA A 6 75.94 -8.59 11.49
C ALA A 6 76.87 -7.90 12.54
N PRO A 7 76.42 -6.94 13.40
CA PRO A 7 75.23 -7.10 14.27
C PRO A 7 74.49 -5.82 14.75
N GLY A 8 73.40 -5.98 15.52
CA GLY A 8 72.88 -4.86 16.32
C GLY A 8 71.50 -4.95 16.98
N VAL A 9 71.26 -5.97 17.84
CA VAL A 9 70.49 -5.91 19.12
C VAL A 9 69.03 -5.38 19.07
N ALA A 10 67.95 -6.17 19.13
CA ALA A 10 67.44 -7.13 20.12
C ALA A 10 66.63 -6.55 21.30
N PHE A 11 65.50 -7.23 21.58
CA PHE A 11 64.81 -7.42 22.88
C PHE A 11 63.93 -6.24 23.41
N ARG A 12 62.71 -6.40 23.97
CA ARG A 12 61.95 -7.53 24.54
C ARG A 12 60.43 -7.31 24.45
N THR A 13 59.74 -8.38 24.07
CA THR A 13 58.56 -9.00 24.72
C THR A 13 57.91 -8.32 25.93
N ALA A 14 56.58 -8.24 25.92
CA ALA A 14 55.74 -8.81 26.99
C ALA A 14 54.29 -9.05 26.54
N LEU A 15 53.90 -10.33 26.55
CA LEU A 15 52.54 -10.85 26.65
C LEU A 15 51.95 -10.51 28.03
N ALA A 16 50.64 -10.31 28.15
CA ALA A 16 49.79 -10.99 29.16
C ALA A 16 48.30 -10.57 29.08
N THR A 17 47.49 -11.52 28.61
CA THR A 17 46.27 -12.10 29.22
C THR A 17 45.26 -11.26 30.04
N ALA A 18 44.02 -11.31 29.54
CA ALA A 18 42.74 -11.71 30.16
C ALA A 18 42.10 -10.86 31.28
N LEU A 19 40.80 -10.54 31.10
CA LEU A 19 39.70 -11.17 31.85
C LEU A 19 38.31 -10.75 31.36
N HIS A 20 37.44 -11.75 31.23
CA HIS A 20 35.98 -11.65 31.11
C HIS A 20 35.36 -11.08 32.38
N THR A 21 34.38 -10.19 32.26
CA THR A 21 33.26 -10.11 33.22
C THR A 21 31.94 -9.90 32.49
N LYS A 22 31.03 -10.86 32.68
CA LYS A 22 29.61 -10.78 32.34
C LYS A 22 28.94 -9.73 33.22
N ARG A 23 28.08 -8.88 32.64
CA ARG A 23 26.97 -8.27 33.38
C ARG A 23 25.65 -8.53 32.65
N SER A 24 24.85 -9.36 33.30
CA SER A 24 23.45 -9.62 33.06
C SER A 24 22.61 -8.39 33.40
N HIS A 25 21.75 -7.95 32.48
CA HIS A 25 20.63 -7.07 32.80
C HIS A 25 19.32 -7.78 32.47
N THR A 26 18.69 -8.24 33.53
CA THR A 26 17.29 -8.67 33.60
C THR A 26 16.40 -7.42 33.60
N PRO A 27 15.36 -7.31 32.76
CA PRO A 27 14.30 -6.34 32.98
C PRO A 27 13.34 -6.88 34.04
N GLN A 28 13.21 -6.13 35.11
CA GLN A 28 12.31 -6.38 36.23
C GLN A 28 10.85 -6.18 35.79
N ARG A 29 10.05 -7.23 35.93
CA ARG A 29 8.59 -7.15 35.97
C ARG A 29 8.17 -6.23 37.12
N SER A 30 7.45 -5.15 36.83
CA SER A 30 6.58 -4.49 37.79
C SER A 30 5.12 -4.74 37.38
N SER A 31 4.53 -5.69 38.08
CA SER A 31 3.09 -5.87 38.18
C SER A 31 2.48 -4.65 38.88
N VAL A 32 1.55 -3.95 38.22
CA VAL A 32 0.53 -3.17 38.93
C VAL A 32 -0.80 -3.88 38.75
N ARG A 33 -1.34 -4.23 39.91
CA ARG A 33 -2.54 -5.00 40.16
C ARG A 33 -3.78 -4.15 39.86
N ALA A 34 -4.81 -4.85 39.37
CA ALA A 34 -6.16 -4.37 39.15
C ALA A 34 -6.80 -3.71 40.38
N SER A 35 -7.63 -2.69 40.12
CA SER A 35 -8.77 -2.31 40.94
C SER A 35 -10.04 -2.34 40.08
N SER A 36 -10.82 -3.38 40.31
CA SER A 36 -12.23 -3.51 39.97
C SER A 36 -13.08 -2.69 40.92
N THR A 37 -14.13 -2.03 40.45
CA THR A 37 -15.53 -2.28 40.90
C THR A 37 -16.55 -1.43 40.10
N PRO A 38 -17.82 -1.86 40.06
CA PRO A 38 -18.74 -1.63 38.96
C PRO A 38 -19.84 -0.61 39.28
N SER A 39 -20.50 -0.12 38.24
CA SER A 39 -21.85 0.45 38.36
C SER A 39 -22.77 -0.22 37.34
N SER A 40 -23.56 -1.15 37.85
CA SER A 40 -24.72 -1.74 37.18
C SER A 40 -25.98 -0.94 37.48
N ARG A 41 -26.91 -0.90 36.50
CA ARG A 41 -28.39 -0.84 36.58
C ARG A 41 -28.91 0.22 35.61
N ARG A 42 -30.04 0.03 34.92
CA ARG A 42 -30.88 -1.13 34.57
C ARG A 42 -31.90 -0.55 33.58
N SER A 43 -32.28 -1.37 32.60
CA SER A 43 -33.66 -1.60 32.14
C SER A 43 -34.56 -0.40 31.79
N GLY A 44 -34.97 -0.35 30.52
CA GLY A 44 -36.21 0.28 30.09
C GLY A 44 -36.66 -0.31 28.76
N ALA A 45 -37.42 -1.39 28.80
CA ALA A 45 -38.14 -1.96 27.67
C ALA A 45 -39.60 -1.49 27.68
N ALA A 46 -40.08 -0.96 26.56
CA ALA A 46 -41.47 -0.88 26.09
C ALA A 46 -41.39 -0.08 24.78
N GLY A 47 -41.85 -0.52 23.62
CA GLY A 47 -43.06 -1.26 23.32
C GLY A 47 -43.86 -0.41 22.31
N VAL A 48 -44.55 -1.09 21.39
CA VAL A 48 -45.54 -0.56 20.43
C VAL A 48 -44.95 0.34 19.32
N LEU A 49 -45.35 0.32 18.04
CA LEU A 49 -46.59 -0.10 17.39
C LEU A 49 -46.27 -0.40 15.91
N GLY A 50 -46.89 -1.43 15.36
CA GLY A 50 -46.66 -1.82 13.96
C GLY A 50 -47.16 -0.79 12.96
N ARG A 51 -46.57 -0.82 11.76
CA ARG A 51 -47.27 -0.51 10.52
C ARG A 51 -46.61 -1.25 9.36
N ARG A 52 -47.33 -2.27 8.90
CA ARG A 52 -47.12 -2.87 7.58
C ARG A 52 -47.48 -1.80 6.55
N LEU A 53 -46.53 -1.39 5.70
CA LEU A 53 -46.89 -0.83 4.41
C LEU A 53 -46.61 -1.88 3.34
N ARG A 54 -47.71 -2.38 2.78
CA ARG A 54 -47.73 -2.97 1.44
C ARG A 54 -47.57 -1.81 0.47
N VAL A 55 -46.57 -1.86 -0.41
CA VAL A 55 -46.62 -1.10 -1.66
C VAL A 55 -46.58 -2.12 -2.79
N SER A 56 -47.61 -2.02 -3.61
CA SER A 56 -47.98 -2.95 -4.64
C SER A 56 -47.01 -2.97 -5.81
N LEU A 57 -46.87 -4.19 -6.33
CA LEU A 57 -46.48 -4.57 -7.67
C LEU A 57 -47.24 -3.77 -8.75
N VAL A 58 -46.52 -3.05 -9.61
CA VAL A 58 -46.95 -2.60 -10.96
C VAL A 58 -45.69 -2.71 -11.84
N ALA A 59 -45.52 -3.84 -12.52
CA ALA A 59 -45.88 -4.07 -13.92
C ALA A 59 -44.95 -3.39 -14.94
N LEU A 60 -44.10 -4.23 -15.53
CA LEU A 60 -43.79 -4.35 -16.97
C LEU A 60 -43.79 -3.07 -17.81
N LEU A 61 -42.60 -2.71 -18.29
CA LEU A 61 -42.42 -2.39 -19.70
C LEU A 61 -41.02 -2.83 -20.16
N ALA A 62 -41.02 -3.93 -20.90
CA ALA A 62 -39.97 -4.28 -21.84
C ALA A 62 -40.12 -3.36 -23.07
N CYS A 63 -39.03 -2.73 -23.49
CA CYS A 63 -38.87 -2.23 -24.85
C CYS A 63 -37.41 -2.42 -25.28
N SER A 64 -37.24 -3.45 -26.09
CA SER A 64 -36.44 -3.49 -27.31
C SER A 64 -34.94 -3.15 -27.24
N ALA A 65 -34.19 -4.21 -27.51
CA ALA A 65 -32.84 -4.18 -28.04
C ALA A 65 -32.69 -3.17 -29.19
N MET A 66 -31.69 -2.31 -29.07
CA MET A 66 -31.02 -1.70 -30.21
C MET A 66 -29.59 -2.22 -30.23
N ARG A 67 -29.36 -3.18 -31.13
CA ARG A 67 -28.03 -3.46 -31.64
C ARG A 67 -27.58 -2.25 -32.45
N SER A 68 -26.43 -1.70 -32.12
CA SER A 68 -25.62 -0.97 -33.08
C SER A 68 -24.23 -1.60 -33.05
N GLY A 69 -23.99 -2.46 -34.04
CA GLY A 69 -22.65 -2.70 -34.54
C GLY A 69 -22.32 -1.65 -35.61
N ALA A 70 -21.05 -1.65 -36.03
CA ALA A 70 -20.34 -0.69 -36.89
C ALA A 70 -19.68 0.45 -36.08
N ASP A 71 -18.39 0.76 -36.20
CA ASP A 71 -17.36 0.24 -37.08
C ASP A 71 -15.98 0.53 -36.48
N ALA A 72 -15.04 -0.39 -36.73
CA ALA A 72 -13.62 -0.13 -36.61
C ALA A 72 -13.15 0.59 -37.87
N SER A 73 -12.81 1.87 -37.76
CA SER A 73 -11.92 2.54 -38.71
C SER A 73 -11.17 3.66 -38.01
N GLY A 74 -9.85 3.63 -38.14
CA GLY A 74 -8.91 4.45 -37.37
C GLY A 74 -9.04 5.96 -37.56
N GLY A 75 -8.60 6.67 -36.53
CA GLY A 75 -8.39 8.11 -36.52
C GLY A 75 -7.62 8.49 -35.27
N ALA A 76 -6.29 8.44 -35.34
CA ALA A 76 -5.40 9.01 -34.34
C ALA A 76 -5.62 10.54 -34.30
N GLY A 77 -6.45 11.01 -33.37
CA GLY A 77 -6.78 12.43 -33.26
C GLY A 77 -7.77 12.82 -32.16
N GLY A 78 -8.45 11.87 -31.51
CA GLY A 78 -9.49 12.16 -30.50
C GLY A 78 -9.03 12.25 -29.03
N ASP A 79 -7.79 11.89 -28.70
CA ASP A 79 -7.42 11.60 -27.30
C ASP A 79 -6.88 12.81 -26.51
N LEU A 80 -6.34 13.84 -27.19
CA LEU A 80 -5.71 14.97 -26.49
C LEU A 80 -6.74 15.85 -25.73
N GLY A 81 -7.97 15.97 -26.23
CA GLY A 81 -9.03 16.75 -25.58
C GLY A 81 -9.61 16.09 -24.33
N ASN A 82 -9.65 14.75 -24.28
CA ASN A 82 -10.15 14.00 -23.14
C ASN A 82 -9.06 13.85 -22.05
N TYR A 83 -7.79 13.70 -22.44
CA TYR A 83 -6.65 13.69 -21.52
C TYR A 83 -6.46 15.00 -20.75
N ALA A 84 -6.69 16.15 -21.38
CA ALA A 84 -6.62 17.46 -20.73
C ALA A 84 -7.71 17.60 -19.64
N SER A 85 -8.96 17.25 -19.95
CA SER A 85 -10.07 17.29 -18.96
C SER A 85 -9.89 16.34 -17.77
N ARG A 86 -9.12 15.24 -17.94
CA ARG A 86 -8.77 14.29 -16.88
C ARG A 86 -7.54 14.67 -16.07
N ARG A 87 -6.68 15.59 -16.56
CA ARG A 87 -5.63 16.22 -15.74
C ARG A 87 -6.24 17.20 -14.73
N ASP A 88 -7.32 17.87 -15.11
CA ASP A 88 -7.96 18.89 -14.27
C ASP A 88 -8.61 18.33 -13.01
N ALA A 89 -9.00 17.04 -12.99
CA ALA A 89 -9.62 16.42 -11.82
C ALA A 89 -8.64 16.12 -10.66
N TYR A 90 -7.35 15.95 -10.97
CA TYR A 90 -6.32 15.54 -10.01
C TYR A 90 -5.07 16.42 -10.12
N PRO A 91 -5.19 17.72 -9.78
CA PRO A 91 -4.10 18.70 -9.91
C PRO A 91 -2.87 18.38 -9.05
N GLY A 92 -3.03 17.55 -8.03
CA GLY A 92 -1.92 17.11 -7.19
C GLY A 92 -1.07 16.02 -7.83
N THR A 93 -1.41 15.51 -9.02
CA THR A 93 -0.66 14.42 -9.67
C THR A 93 0.70 14.88 -10.19
N ALA A 94 1.79 14.32 -9.64
CA ALA A 94 3.11 14.41 -10.25
C ALA A 94 3.20 13.43 -11.44
N THR A 95 2.76 13.88 -12.62
CA THR A 95 2.52 13.01 -13.78
C THR A 95 3.76 12.23 -14.22
N GLU A 96 4.94 12.87 -14.29
CA GLU A 96 6.19 12.18 -14.66
C GLU A 96 6.52 11.06 -13.66
N ARG A 97 6.44 11.35 -12.36
CA ARG A 97 6.62 10.33 -11.30
C ARG A 97 5.64 9.19 -11.44
N MET A 98 4.36 9.49 -11.69
CA MET A 98 3.32 8.47 -11.84
C MET A 98 3.67 7.50 -12.98
N MET A 99 4.07 8.05 -14.14
CA MET A 99 4.47 7.26 -15.31
C MET A 99 5.72 6.43 -15.04
N ASN A 100 6.72 7.00 -14.36
CA ASN A 100 7.92 6.28 -13.96
C ASN A 100 7.62 5.15 -12.98
N GLY A 101 6.70 5.36 -12.04
CA GLY A 101 6.26 4.32 -11.09
C GLY A 101 5.54 3.17 -11.77
N ARG A 102 4.67 3.47 -12.75
CA ARG A 102 4.03 2.46 -13.60
C ARG A 102 5.05 1.66 -14.39
N ALA A 103 5.98 2.35 -15.05
CA ALA A 103 7.03 1.70 -15.84
C ALA A 103 7.91 0.79 -14.98
N ARG A 104 8.30 1.23 -13.78
CA ARG A 104 9.07 0.41 -12.84
C ARG A 104 8.29 -0.80 -12.36
N ALA A 105 7.02 -0.64 -11.99
CA ALA A 105 6.17 -1.75 -11.56
C ALA A 105 5.99 -2.80 -12.66
N ALA A 106 5.73 -2.36 -13.90
CA ALA A 106 5.60 -3.25 -15.05
C ALA A 106 6.91 -3.97 -15.42
N ALA A 107 8.06 -3.38 -15.09
CA ALA A 107 9.38 -3.94 -15.34
C ALA A 107 9.89 -4.90 -14.25
N LEU A 108 9.17 -5.04 -13.12
CA LEU A 108 9.55 -5.95 -12.05
C LEU A 108 9.56 -7.40 -12.55
N SER A 109 10.67 -8.09 -12.31
CA SER A 109 10.84 -9.47 -12.74
C SER A 109 10.09 -10.45 -11.84
N ALA A 110 9.83 -11.67 -12.32
CA ALA A 110 9.28 -12.75 -11.50
C ALA A 110 10.12 -13.00 -10.23
N ARG A 111 11.46 -12.94 -10.34
CA ARG A 111 12.35 -13.05 -9.19
C ARG A 111 12.06 -11.99 -8.12
N GLU A 112 11.82 -10.75 -8.55
CA GLU A 112 11.52 -9.64 -7.63
C GLU A 112 10.09 -9.69 -7.05
N LEU A 113 9.20 -10.54 -7.58
CA LEU A 113 7.79 -10.60 -7.18
C LEU A 113 7.39 -11.93 -6.50
N ASP A 114 8.14 -12.99 -6.76
CA ASP A 114 7.89 -14.36 -6.24
C ASP A 114 8.90 -14.77 -5.15
N GLY A 115 9.85 -13.88 -4.83
CA GLY A 115 10.90 -14.09 -3.84
C GLY A 115 10.44 -14.05 -2.38
N ASP A 116 11.41 -13.93 -1.47
CA ASP A 116 11.13 -13.66 -0.06
C ASP A 116 10.58 -12.24 0.12
N TRP A 117 9.50 -12.13 0.87
CA TRP A 117 8.76 -10.88 1.02
C TRP A 117 9.61 -9.74 1.60
N SER A 118 10.35 -10.02 2.67
CA SER A 118 11.07 -8.98 3.42
C SER A 118 12.35 -8.55 2.71
N SER A 119 13.06 -9.49 2.07
CA SER A 119 14.39 -9.25 1.49
C SER A 119 14.39 -8.97 -0.01
N GLU A 120 13.36 -9.40 -0.75
CA GLU A 120 13.30 -9.24 -2.20
C GLU A 120 12.07 -8.42 -2.65
N VAL A 121 10.86 -8.88 -2.29
CA VAL A 121 9.62 -8.34 -2.87
C VAL A 121 9.27 -6.95 -2.35
N ARG A 122 9.12 -6.75 -1.04
CA ARG A 122 8.81 -5.42 -0.48
C ARG A 122 9.87 -4.37 -0.87
N PRO A 123 11.19 -4.64 -0.81
CA PRO A 123 12.19 -3.70 -1.32
C PRO A 123 12.00 -3.35 -2.81
N ALA A 124 11.62 -4.31 -3.66
CA ALA A 124 11.32 -4.05 -5.06
C ALA A 124 10.08 -3.16 -5.24
N LEU A 125 9.03 -3.42 -4.45
CA LEU A 125 7.81 -2.59 -4.42
C LEU A 125 8.12 -1.15 -3.99
N LEU A 126 8.93 -0.94 -2.94
CA LEU A 126 9.35 0.41 -2.52
C LEU A 126 10.07 1.15 -3.66
N ARG A 127 11.04 0.51 -4.32
CA ARG A 127 11.77 1.09 -5.46
C ARG A 127 10.84 1.45 -6.62
N ALA A 128 9.88 0.58 -6.92
CA ALA A 128 8.89 0.81 -7.98
C ALA A 128 7.90 1.93 -7.63
N ALA A 129 7.61 2.17 -6.34
CA ALA A 129 6.80 3.28 -5.88
C ALA A 129 7.56 4.62 -5.85
N GLY A 130 8.88 4.59 -6.01
CA GLY A 130 9.73 5.76 -5.83
C GLY A 130 9.98 6.10 -4.37
N LEU A 131 10.03 5.08 -3.50
CA LEU A 131 10.31 5.19 -2.08
C LEU A 131 11.70 4.63 -1.74
N ILE A 132 12.37 5.32 -0.83
CA ILE A 132 13.62 4.90 -0.21
C ILE A 132 13.28 4.29 1.14
N ASP A 133 13.82 3.11 1.44
CA ASP A 133 13.81 2.56 2.79
C ASP A 133 14.92 3.24 3.60
N LEU A 134 14.52 4.12 4.51
CA LEU A 134 15.45 4.88 5.36
C LEU A 134 15.85 4.10 6.63
N GLY A 135 15.37 2.87 6.80
CA GLY A 135 15.64 2.04 7.97
C GLY A 135 14.60 2.14 9.07
N ASN A 136 14.69 1.20 10.02
CA ASN A 136 13.68 0.98 11.06
C ASN A 136 13.80 1.94 12.26
N ASP A 137 14.90 2.67 12.37
CA ASP A 137 15.16 3.65 13.43
C ASP A 137 14.58 5.04 13.12
N VAL A 138 14.08 5.25 11.89
CA VAL A 138 13.39 6.49 11.52
C VAL A 138 12.03 6.58 12.24
N PRO A 139 11.74 7.68 12.95
CA PRO A 139 10.44 7.83 13.61
C PRO A 139 9.25 7.91 12.63
N PRO A 140 8.03 7.53 13.06
CA PRO A 140 6.82 7.78 12.30
C PRO A 140 6.69 9.25 11.85
N GLY A 141 6.24 9.47 10.62
CA GLY A 141 6.11 10.82 10.02
C GLY A 141 7.43 11.47 9.57
N ARG A 142 8.58 10.81 9.78
CA ARG A 142 9.92 11.29 9.35
C ARG A 142 10.49 10.55 8.14
N GLY A 143 9.62 9.85 7.40
CA GLY A 143 10.01 9.07 6.22
C GLY A 143 10.20 7.57 6.51
N ASN A 144 9.74 7.09 7.67
CA ASN A 144 9.67 5.65 7.93
C ASN A 144 8.69 4.99 6.96
N THR A 145 9.18 4.06 6.14
CA THR A 145 8.38 3.34 5.14
C THR A 145 8.06 1.90 5.55
N GLN A 146 8.32 1.49 6.80
CA GLN A 146 8.17 0.11 7.27
C GLN A 146 6.78 -0.47 6.99
N HIS A 147 5.73 0.35 7.15
CA HIS A 147 4.34 -0.02 6.92
C HIS A 147 3.95 -0.06 5.43
N CYS A 148 4.69 0.61 4.55
CA CYS A 148 4.39 0.64 3.13
C CYS A 148 4.37 -0.77 2.53
N PHE A 149 3.23 -1.09 1.90
CA PHE A 149 2.89 -2.37 1.30
C PHE A 149 2.86 -3.54 2.27
N ASN A 150 3.09 -3.31 3.57
CA ASN A 150 3.30 -4.36 4.57
C ASN A 150 2.12 -4.54 5.53
N ASP A 151 1.00 -3.89 5.25
CA ASP A 151 -0.28 -4.07 5.94
C ASP A 151 -1.42 -4.04 4.90
N PHE A 152 -2.67 -4.15 5.36
CA PHE A 152 -3.81 -4.15 4.45
C PHE A 152 -4.07 -2.79 3.78
N ASN A 153 -3.60 -1.70 4.39
CA ASN A 153 -4.10 -0.35 4.17
C ASN A 153 -3.17 0.51 3.30
N HIS A 154 -1.87 0.52 3.58
CA HIS A 154 -0.88 1.41 2.97
C HIS A 154 -0.29 0.81 1.69
N VAL A 155 -1.12 0.65 0.67
CA VAL A 155 -0.80 -0.16 -0.52
C VAL A 155 -0.85 0.64 -1.83
N ASP A 156 -1.11 1.94 -1.76
CA ASP A 156 -1.20 2.82 -2.91
C ASP A 156 0.14 3.50 -3.15
N ALA A 157 0.81 3.22 -4.28
CA ALA A 157 1.97 3.97 -4.72
C ALA A 157 1.52 5.32 -5.30
N THR A 158 1.28 6.28 -4.42
CA THR A 158 0.81 7.62 -4.76
C THR A 158 1.97 8.52 -5.10
N THR A 159 1.85 9.27 -6.20
CA THR A 159 2.85 10.24 -6.64
C THR A 159 2.22 11.62 -6.69
N MET A 160 2.78 12.62 -6.03
CA MET A 160 2.13 13.92 -5.89
C MET A 160 3.09 15.08 -6.09
N THR A 161 2.55 16.23 -6.48
CA THR A 161 3.31 17.49 -6.45
C THR A 161 3.67 17.82 -5.01
N LEU A 162 4.78 18.54 -4.81
CA LEU A 162 5.19 18.91 -3.44
C LEU A 162 4.23 19.92 -2.81
N GLU A 163 3.59 20.77 -3.62
CA GLU A 163 2.53 21.67 -3.16
C GLU A 163 1.40 20.89 -2.47
N HIS A 164 0.99 19.76 -3.03
CA HIS A 164 -0.09 18.96 -2.45
C HIS A 164 0.40 17.99 -1.36
N SER A 165 1.71 17.76 -1.23
CA SER A 165 2.26 16.81 -0.25
C SER A 165 2.02 17.21 1.21
N ASP A 166 1.72 18.48 1.48
CA ASP A 166 1.39 19.00 2.81
C ASP A 166 -0.14 19.04 3.09
N ASN A 167 -0.97 18.60 2.13
CA ASN A 167 -2.41 18.51 2.35
C ASN A 167 -2.73 17.60 3.53
N ASN A 168 -3.80 17.92 4.24
CA ASN A 168 -4.28 17.19 5.40
C ASN A 168 -5.61 16.47 5.08
N ASN A 169 -5.94 15.41 5.82
CA ASN A 169 -7.17 14.65 5.58
C ASN A 169 -8.43 15.45 5.95
N GLU A 170 -8.43 16.16 7.08
CA GLU A 170 -9.53 17.05 7.51
C GLU A 170 -10.91 16.36 7.55
N GLY A 171 -10.92 15.04 7.80
CA GLY A 171 -12.15 14.24 7.85
C GLY A 171 -12.75 13.90 6.48
N GLN A 172 -12.07 14.22 5.38
CA GLN A 172 -12.55 13.95 4.02
C GLN A 172 -12.53 12.45 3.68
N VAL A 173 -11.56 11.70 4.20
CA VAL A 173 -11.49 10.23 4.09
C VAL A 173 -11.88 9.59 5.41
N ALA A 174 -12.97 8.80 5.37
CA ALA A 174 -13.47 8.08 6.52
C ALA A 174 -12.47 7.00 6.99
N GLY A 175 -12.27 6.90 8.31
CA GLY A 175 -11.32 5.94 8.90
C GLY A 175 -9.86 6.41 8.91
N ILE A 176 -9.57 7.60 8.37
CA ILE A 176 -8.25 8.24 8.42
C ILE A 176 -8.25 9.34 9.48
N ALA A 177 -7.13 9.52 10.18
CA ALA A 177 -6.99 10.57 11.18
C ALA A 177 -7.31 11.95 10.59
N PHE A 178 -8.00 12.81 11.34
CA PHE A 178 -8.30 14.19 10.90
C PHE A 178 -7.01 14.96 10.57
N ASN A 179 -6.00 14.80 11.43
CA ASN A 179 -4.65 15.30 11.21
C ASN A 179 -3.74 14.16 10.73
N ASN A 180 -3.37 14.23 9.45
CA ASN A 180 -2.50 13.31 8.74
C ASN A 180 -1.46 14.08 7.89
N PRO A 181 -0.58 14.90 8.51
CA PRO A 181 0.43 15.66 7.78
C PRO A 181 1.59 14.74 7.33
N LEU A 182 1.61 14.39 6.04
CA LEU A 182 2.60 13.44 5.50
C LEU A 182 3.80 14.10 4.80
N GLY A 183 3.72 15.40 4.49
CA GLY A 183 4.70 16.07 3.63
C GLY A 183 6.16 15.96 4.07
N VAL A 184 6.42 15.98 5.38
CA VAL A 184 7.78 15.77 5.93
C VAL A 184 8.31 14.37 5.58
N GLY A 185 7.50 13.33 5.78
CA GLY A 185 7.88 11.96 5.46
C GLY A 185 8.01 11.74 3.95
N ILE A 186 7.10 12.32 3.17
CA ILE A 186 7.12 12.27 1.71
C ILE A 186 8.42 12.86 1.16
N ARG A 187 8.83 14.04 1.64
CA ARG A 187 10.07 14.69 1.21
C ARG A 187 11.32 13.90 1.59
N ALA A 188 11.30 13.24 2.76
CA ALA A 188 12.43 12.47 3.25
C ALA A 188 12.63 11.15 2.50
N ALA A 189 11.55 10.41 2.25
CA ALA A 189 11.61 9.05 1.69
C ALA A 189 11.47 8.99 0.16
N ARG A 190 11.33 10.11 -0.54
CA ARG A 190 11.19 10.10 -2.01
C ARG A 190 12.51 9.68 -2.68
N ASP A 191 12.40 8.86 -3.72
CA ASP A 191 13.48 8.60 -4.67
C ASP A 191 13.53 9.75 -5.69
N PRO A 192 14.59 10.58 -5.73
CA PRO A 192 14.68 11.72 -6.65
C PRO A 192 14.79 11.29 -8.13
N THR A 193 15.16 10.04 -8.42
CA THR A 193 15.28 9.54 -9.80
C THR A 193 13.94 9.32 -10.50
N MET A 194 12.83 9.57 -9.80
CA MET A 194 11.47 9.43 -10.32
C MET A 194 10.94 10.70 -11.02
N GLY A 195 11.66 11.82 -10.97
CA GLY A 195 11.21 13.13 -11.49
C GLY A 195 10.96 14.15 -10.37
N GLU A 196 10.19 15.21 -10.64
CA GLU A 196 9.78 16.22 -9.63
C GLU A 196 8.58 15.77 -8.77
N GLY A 197 8.40 16.32 -7.57
CA GLY A 197 7.31 15.92 -6.65
C GLY A 197 7.74 15.03 -5.47
N GLY A 198 6.81 14.20 -5.00
CA GLY A 198 7.00 13.21 -3.94
C GLY A 198 6.28 11.89 -4.24
N SER A 199 6.61 10.86 -3.47
CA SER A 199 5.97 9.54 -3.50
C SER A 199 5.60 9.09 -2.09
N TRP A 200 4.52 8.33 -1.92
CA TRP A 200 4.11 7.74 -0.65
C TRP A 200 3.24 6.50 -0.82
N CYS A 201 3.18 5.66 0.21
CA CYS A 201 2.24 4.55 0.34
C CYS A 201 0.94 5.00 1.05
N THR A 202 -0.06 5.46 0.30
CA THR A 202 -1.29 6.00 0.94
C THR A 202 -2.31 4.91 1.26
N CYS A 203 -3.25 5.25 2.14
CA CYS A 203 -4.29 4.36 2.61
C CYS A 203 -5.33 4.06 1.52
N ILE A 204 -5.70 2.78 1.38
CA ILE A 204 -6.64 2.23 0.39
C ILE A 204 -8.12 2.44 0.72
N LEU A 205 -8.45 2.84 1.96
CA LEU A 205 -9.84 2.99 2.42
C LEU A 205 -10.64 3.93 1.52
N GLY A 206 -11.76 3.43 0.96
CA GLY A 206 -12.61 4.20 0.04
C GLY A 206 -12.28 4.00 -1.44
N SER A 207 -11.23 3.25 -1.78
CA SER A 207 -10.83 2.99 -3.17
C SER A 207 -11.72 2.01 -3.95
N GLY A 208 -12.61 1.26 -3.28
CA GLY A 208 -13.63 0.44 -3.94
C GLY A 208 -14.80 1.23 -4.53
N GLN A 209 -14.86 2.55 -4.32
CA GLN A 209 -15.89 3.45 -4.88
C GLN A 209 -15.46 4.00 -6.25
N GLU A 210 -16.42 4.50 -7.03
CA GLU A 210 -16.16 5.23 -8.28
C GLU A 210 -16.84 6.63 -8.25
N PRO A 211 -16.08 7.73 -8.35
CA PRO A 211 -14.61 7.79 -8.30
C PRO A 211 -14.05 7.32 -6.94
N PRO A 212 -12.79 6.83 -6.89
CA PRO A 212 -12.16 6.44 -5.64
C PRO A 212 -12.14 7.58 -4.62
N LYS A 213 -12.41 7.25 -3.35
CA LYS A 213 -12.42 8.19 -2.23
C LYS A 213 -11.32 7.91 -1.21
N ASP A 214 -10.22 7.35 -1.68
CA ASP A 214 -9.05 7.07 -0.86
C ASP A 214 -8.17 8.31 -0.64
N VAL A 215 -7.11 8.14 0.16
CA VAL A 215 -6.22 9.24 0.54
C VAL A 215 -5.52 9.85 -0.67
N ALA A 216 -5.14 9.04 -1.68
CA ALA A 216 -4.49 9.55 -2.88
C ALA A 216 -5.40 10.55 -3.61
N HIS A 217 -6.63 10.12 -3.88
CA HIS A 217 -7.57 10.86 -4.70
C HIS A 217 -8.19 12.04 -3.96
N VAL A 218 -8.43 11.91 -2.66
CA VAL A 218 -9.14 12.92 -1.86
C VAL A 218 -8.19 13.91 -1.20
N GLN A 219 -7.22 13.45 -0.41
CA GLN A 219 -6.31 14.33 0.33
C GLN A 219 -5.29 14.96 -0.62
N PHE A 220 -4.64 14.14 -1.44
CA PHE A 220 -3.57 14.62 -2.33
C PHE A 220 -4.06 15.08 -3.69
N LYS A 221 -5.34 14.90 -4.02
CA LYS A 221 -5.90 15.17 -5.36
C LYS A 221 -5.01 14.57 -6.44
N SER A 222 -4.57 13.34 -6.22
CA SER A 222 -3.58 12.67 -7.06
C SER A 222 -4.05 11.30 -7.51
N LYS A 223 -3.65 10.92 -8.72
CA LYS A 223 -3.73 9.54 -9.20
C LYS A 223 -2.59 8.70 -8.63
N ILE A 224 -2.87 7.42 -8.45
CA ILE A 224 -1.83 6.45 -8.08
C ILE A 224 -0.99 6.06 -9.31
N ALA A 225 0.29 5.79 -9.08
CA ALA A 225 1.10 5.06 -10.05
C ALA A 225 0.56 3.64 -10.16
N TRP A 226 0.43 2.96 -9.03
CA TRP A 226 -0.13 1.62 -8.93
C TRP A 226 -0.59 1.31 -7.50
N LYS A 227 -1.37 0.25 -7.32
CA LYS A 227 -1.85 -0.26 -6.03
C LYS A 227 -1.66 -1.76 -5.95
N LEU A 228 -1.26 -2.25 -4.79
CA LEU A 228 -1.16 -3.68 -4.52
C LEU A 228 -2.52 -4.21 -4.05
N VAL A 229 -3.01 -5.24 -4.74
CA VAL A 229 -4.25 -5.96 -4.40
C VAL A 229 -3.95 -7.44 -4.24
N TRP A 230 -4.24 -8.01 -3.08
CA TRP A 230 -4.10 -9.44 -2.85
C TRP A 230 -5.23 -10.23 -3.54
N VAL A 231 -4.87 -11.38 -4.10
CA VAL A 231 -5.77 -12.23 -4.89
C VAL A 231 -6.39 -13.29 -4.00
N PRO A 232 -7.73 -13.43 -3.94
CA PRO A 232 -8.37 -14.56 -3.27
C PRO A 232 -7.96 -15.87 -3.97
N GLY A 233 -7.23 -16.74 -3.26
CA GLY A 233 -6.93 -18.07 -3.76
C GLY A 233 -8.07 -19.07 -3.51
N PRO A 234 -7.99 -20.29 -4.08
CA PRO A 234 -9.02 -21.32 -3.94
C PRO A 234 -9.35 -21.66 -2.47
N GLU A 235 -8.35 -21.63 -1.60
CA GLU A 235 -8.49 -21.88 -0.16
C GLU A 235 -8.63 -20.60 0.67
N LYS A 236 -8.87 -19.45 0.03
CA LYS A 236 -8.87 -18.12 0.67
C LYS A 236 -7.54 -17.84 1.39
N ASP A 237 -6.43 -18.28 0.81
CA ASP A 237 -5.07 -18.21 1.35
C ASP A 237 -4.35 -16.88 1.02
N PHE A 238 -4.83 -16.16 0.00
CA PHE A 238 -4.31 -14.87 -0.47
C PHE A 238 -2.82 -14.88 -0.72
N ARG A 239 -2.32 -15.90 -1.44
CA ARG A 239 -0.88 -16.10 -1.68
C ARG A 239 -0.28 -15.23 -2.77
N SER A 240 -1.11 -14.78 -3.71
CA SER A 240 -0.67 -13.96 -4.84
C SER A 240 -1.22 -12.55 -4.73
N PHE A 241 -0.56 -11.59 -5.36
CA PHE A 241 -1.05 -10.22 -5.50
C PHE A 241 -0.93 -9.76 -6.96
N VAL A 242 -1.68 -8.71 -7.29
CA VAL A 242 -1.54 -7.92 -8.50
C VAL A 242 -1.11 -6.50 -8.16
N LEU A 243 -0.35 -5.89 -9.06
CA LEU A 243 -0.15 -4.45 -9.11
C LEU A 243 -1.03 -3.94 -10.24
N VAL A 244 -1.97 -3.05 -9.91
CA VAL A 244 -2.85 -2.42 -10.90
C VAL A 244 -2.62 -0.92 -10.92
N ASP A 245 -2.72 -0.31 -12.09
CA ASP A 245 -2.61 1.14 -12.24
C ASP A 245 -3.89 1.86 -11.75
N ASP A 246 -3.94 3.19 -11.90
CA ASP A 246 -5.10 3.96 -11.47
C ASP A 246 -6.41 3.60 -12.22
N ALA A 247 -6.32 3.16 -13.47
CA ALA A 247 -7.47 2.70 -14.23
C ALA A 247 -7.91 1.26 -13.87
N GLY A 248 -7.13 0.57 -13.03
CA GLY A 248 -7.34 -0.84 -12.69
C GLY A 248 -6.67 -1.81 -13.66
N GLU A 249 -5.80 -1.34 -14.55
CA GLU A 249 -5.09 -2.18 -15.52
C GLU A 249 -3.93 -2.92 -14.86
N LEU A 250 -3.76 -4.21 -15.20
CA LEU A 250 -2.68 -5.04 -14.67
C LEU A 250 -1.32 -4.53 -15.14
N LEU A 251 -0.41 -4.29 -14.19
CA LEU A 251 1.00 -3.99 -14.48
C LEU A 251 1.89 -5.20 -14.21
N ALA A 252 1.68 -5.87 -13.08
CA ALA A 252 2.47 -7.03 -12.66
C ALA A 252 1.71 -7.91 -11.67
N LYS A 253 2.21 -9.11 -11.42
CA LYS A 253 1.69 -10.02 -10.40
C LYS A 253 2.83 -10.81 -9.75
N GLY A 254 2.62 -11.23 -8.51
CA GLY A 254 3.60 -12.01 -7.76
C GLY A 254 2.94 -13.03 -6.85
N THR A 255 3.67 -14.08 -6.50
CA THR A 255 3.31 -15.10 -5.51
C THR A 255 4.44 -15.22 -4.48
N PRO A 256 4.63 -14.17 -3.65
CA PRO A 256 5.73 -14.09 -2.70
C PRO A 256 5.65 -15.18 -1.63
N SER A 257 6.78 -15.39 -0.97
CA SER A 257 6.89 -16.32 0.16
C SER A 257 7.70 -15.71 1.31
N GLY A 258 8.00 -16.53 2.32
CA GLY A 258 8.96 -16.16 3.36
C GLY A 258 8.38 -15.39 4.55
N SER A 259 9.29 -14.94 5.41
CA SER A 259 8.93 -14.30 6.67
C SER A 259 8.60 -12.82 6.48
N GLY A 260 7.67 -12.29 7.29
CA GLY A 260 7.29 -10.88 7.25
C GLY A 260 6.19 -10.52 6.26
N MET A 261 5.62 -11.49 5.54
CA MET A 261 4.39 -11.25 4.78
C MET A 261 3.26 -10.73 5.69
N PRO A 262 2.39 -9.84 5.20
CA PRO A 262 1.14 -9.51 5.89
C PRO A 262 0.35 -10.79 6.17
N SER A 263 -0.33 -10.82 7.32
CA SER A 263 -1.14 -11.97 7.72
C SER A 263 -2.25 -12.24 6.70
N VAL A 264 -2.74 -13.48 6.60
CA VAL A 264 -3.88 -13.81 5.71
C VAL A 264 -5.08 -12.89 5.95
N MET A 265 -5.30 -12.48 7.20
CA MET A 265 -6.36 -11.54 7.54
C MET A 265 -6.16 -10.14 6.94
N GLU A 266 -4.94 -9.60 6.96
CA GLU A 266 -4.64 -8.32 6.34
C GLU A 266 -4.74 -8.39 4.81
N ARG A 267 -4.22 -9.47 4.21
CA ARG A 267 -4.31 -9.70 2.76
C ARG A 267 -5.77 -9.82 2.30
N LYS A 268 -6.58 -10.53 3.08
CA LYS A 268 -8.03 -10.58 2.87
C LYS A 268 -8.64 -9.18 2.98
N GLN A 269 -8.38 -8.46 4.07
CA GLN A 269 -8.95 -7.13 4.29
C GLN A 269 -8.58 -6.14 3.17
N ASN A 270 -7.36 -6.21 2.65
CA ASN A 270 -6.93 -5.44 1.49
C ASN A 270 -7.85 -5.66 0.28
N TYR A 271 -8.09 -6.91 -0.11
CA TYR A 271 -9.00 -7.26 -1.20
C TYR A 271 -10.44 -6.83 -0.91
N GLU A 272 -10.92 -7.01 0.33
CA GLU A 272 -12.28 -6.63 0.74
C GLU A 272 -12.57 -5.14 0.52
N VAL A 273 -11.57 -4.26 0.70
CA VAL A 273 -11.74 -2.81 0.50
C VAL A 273 -12.01 -2.45 -0.96
N VAL A 274 -11.42 -3.18 -1.91
CA VAL A 274 -11.54 -2.91 -3.35
C VAL A 274 -12.57 -3.78 -4.06
N ARG A 275 -13.11 -4.79 -3.39
CA ARG A 275 -14.03 -5.75 -4.02
C ARG A 275 -15.23 -5.04 -4.65
N GLY A 276 -15.55 -5.44 -5.89
CA GLY A 276 -16.63 -4.85 -6.69
C GLY A 276 -16.27 -3.51 -7.33
N GLY A 277 -15.11 -2.94 -7.02
CA GLY A 277 -14.56 -1.74 -7.66
C GLY A 277 -13.53 -2.08 -8.75
N ARG A 278 -13.07 -1.05 -9.48
CA ARG A 278 -12.16 -1.21 -10.63
C ARG A 278 -10.85 -1.92 -10.29
N TYR A 279 -10.32 -1.71 -9.09
CA TYR A 279 -9.04 -2.30 -8.68
C TYR A 279 -9.11 -3.80 -8.36
N ALA A 280 -10.31 -4.38 -8.18
CA ALA A 280 -10.46 -5.80 -7.93
C ALA A 280 -10.49 -6.66 -9.21
N VAL A 281 -10.74 -6.07 -10.38
CA VAL A 281 -11.01 -6.79 -11.63
C VAL A 281 -9.93 -7.81 -11.99
N GLU A 282 -8.66 -7.44 -11.89
CA GLU A 282 -7.54 -8.33 -12.22
C GLU A 282 -7.31 -9.41 -11.16
N ALA A 283 -7.57 -9.10 -9.89
CA ALA A 283 -7.55 -10.10 -8.82
C ALA A 283 -8.68 -11.12 -9.01
N ASP A 284 -9.88 -10.67 -9.40
CA ASP A 284 -11.03 -11.54 -9.65
C ASP A 284 -10.76 -12.50 -10.82
N LYS A 285 -10.15 -12.03 -11.91
CA LYS A 285 -9.73 -12.87 -13.04
C LYS A 285 -8.75 -13.97 -12.59
N LEU A 286 -7.81 -13.65 -11.71
CA LEU A 286 -6.80 -14.59 -11.23
C LEU A 286 -7.31 -15.55 -10.15
N SER A 287 -8.38 -15.19 -9.43
CA SER A 287 -8.99 -16.04 -8.40
C SER A 287 -9.62 -17.34 -8.94
N GLY A 288 -9.66 -17.52 -10.27
CA GLY A 288 -10.17 -18.73 -10.91
C GLY A 288 -11.63 -18.63 -11.38
N GLY A 289 -12.22 -17.42 -11.39
CA GLY A 289 -13.47 -17.16 -12.12
C GLY A 289 -14.70 -17.87 -11.55
N GLY A 290 -15.26 -17.28 -10.49
CA GLY A 290 -16.60 -17.58 -10.04
C GLY A 290 -17.03 -16.53 -9.04
N VAL A 291 -17.69 -15.47 -9.54
CA VAL A 291 -18.52 -14.60 -8.71
C VAL A 291 -19.61 -15.50 -8.12
N SER A 292 -19.35 -16.12 -6.96
CA SER A 292 -20.43 -16.67 -6.16
C SER A 292 -21.02 -15.48 -5.43
N GLU A 293 -22.15 -14.99 -5.95
CA GLU A 293 -23.08 -14.16 -5.21
C GLU A 293 -23.24 -14.75 -3.80
N PHE A 294 -22.94 -13.94 -2.77
CA PHE A 294 -23.43 -14.13 -1.41
C PHE A 294 -24.11 -12.84 -0.99
#